data_AF-A0AAW8CTH8-F1
#
_entry.id   AF-A0AAW8CTH8-F1
#
_cell.length_a   1.000
_cell.length_b   1.000
_cell.length_c   1.000
_cell.angle_alpha   90.00
_cell.angle_beta   90.00
_cell.angle_gamma   90.00
#
_symmetry.space_group_name_H-M   'P 1'
#
loop_
_entity.id
_entity.type
_entity.pdbx_description
1 polymer ?
#
loop_
_entity_poly.entity_id
_entity_poly.type
_entity_poly.pdbx_seq_one_letter_code
_entity_poly.pdbx_strand_id
1 'polypeptide(L)' 'MTEEEAQKGWGGVRPGQGRKPLVGDKPLIGVTLKMSEEQRAKLQRLGGAQWVRDRIDKAKSPKE' A
#
# COMPACT_ATOMS: atom_id res chain seq x y z
N MET A 1 -36.67 23.47 16.16
CA MET A 1 -35.57 23.46 15.18
C MET A 1 -35.28 21.99 14.91
N THR A 2 -35.90 21.46 13.86
CA THR A 2 -35.93 20.04 13.48
C THR A 2 -34.64 19.67 12.74
N GLU A 3 -34.17 18.44 12.95
CA GLU A 3 -32.94 17.83 12.41
C GLU A 3 -32.88 17.71 10.86
N GLU A 4 -33.69 18.46 10.12
CA GLU A 4 -33.96 18.23 8.71
C GLU A 4 -33.12 19.10 7.74
N GLU A 5 -32.25 19.99 8.23
CA GLU A 5 -31.47 20.90 7.37
C GLU A 5 -29.96 20.63 7.34
N ALA A 6 -29.52 19.42 7.67
CA ALA A 6 -28.10 19.03 7.59
C ALA A 6 -27.73 18.28 6.29
N GLN A 7 -28.57 18.32 5.24
CA GLN A 7 -28.28 17.69 3.94
C GLN A 7 -28.42 18.69 2.79
N LYS A 8 -27.46 19.60 2.65
CA LYS A 8 -27.30 20.37 1.39
C LYS A 8 -25.84 20.66 1.06
N GLY A 9 -25.07 19.59 0.88
CA GLY A 9 -23.80 19.61 0.15
C GLY A 9 -23.93 18.76 -1.11
N TRP A 10 -23.47 19.25 -2.26
CA TRP A 10 -23.46 18.55 -3.56
C TRP A 10 -22.45 17.39 -3.63
N GLY A 11 -22.52 16.44 -2.69
CA GLY A 11 -21.64 15.28 -2.67
C GLY A 11 -21.75 14.47 -1.38
N GLY A 12 -22.86 13.75 -1.21
CA GLY A 12 -22.94 12.70 -0.18
C GLY A 12 -22.14 11.46 -0.60
N VAL A 13 -21.51 10.80 0.36
CA VAL A 13 -20.77 9.54 0.20
C VAL A 13 -21.69 8.48 -0.43
N ARG A 14 -21.52 8.20 -1.72
CA ARG A 14 -22.26 7.12 -2.40
C ARG A 14 -21.54 5.78 -2.17
N PRO A 15 -22.26 4.67 -1.95
CA PRO A 15 -21.64 3.33 -1.93
C PRO A 15 -20.85 3.10 -3.22
N GLY A 16 -19.55 2.75 -3.10
CA GLY A 16 -18.64 2.61 -4.24
C GLY A 16 -17.96 3.92 -4.71
N GLN A 17 -18.17 5.04 -4.01
CA GLN A 17 -17.47 6.29 -4.25
C GLN A 17 -16.21 6.39 -3.38
N GLY A 18 -15.06 6.57 -4.02
CA GLY A 18 -13.76 6.61 -3.37
C GLY A 18 -12.69 5.95 -4.25
N ARG A 19 -11.42 6.17 -3.92
CA ARG A 19 -10.33 5.43 -4.58
C ARG A 19 -10.42 3.96 -4.15
N LYS A 20 -10.46 3.05 -5.14
CA LYS A 20 -10.40 1.61 -4.89
C LYS A 20 -9.15 1.32 -4.02
N PRO A 21 -9.25 0.47 -2.98
CA PRO A 21 -8.12 0.15 -2.14
C PRO A 21 -6.92 -0.30 -2.98
N LEU A 22 -5.78 0.32 -2.73
CA LEU A 22 -4.51 -0.01 -3.36
C LEU A 22 -4.07 -1.37 -2.81
N VAL A 23 -4.51 -2.45 -3.47
CA VAL A 23 -3.95 -3.81 -3.38
C VAL A 23 -4.31 -4.62 -2.11
N GLY A 24 -5.21 -5.60 -2.31
CA GLY A 24 -5.33 -6.84 -1.52
C GLY A 24 -5.93 -6.74 -0.11
N ASP A 25 -6.44 -7.87 0.39
CA ASP A 25 -7.08 -8.01 1.72
C ASP A 25 -6.13 -7.79 2.91
N LYS A 26 -4.83 -7.54 2.66
CA LYS A 26 -3.82 -7.36 3.70
C LYS A 26 -3.25 -5.95 3.65
N PRO A 27 -3.30 -5.18 4.76
CA PRO A 27 -2.66 -3.88 4.82
C PRO A 27 -1.14 -4.05 4.66
N LEU A 28 -0.60 -3.49 3.58
CA LEU A 28 0.84 -3.43 3.33
C LEU A 28 1.43 -2.23 4.08
N ILE A 29 2.48 -2.46 4.87
CA ILE A 29 3.23 -1.39 5.54
C ILE A 29 4.36 -0.94 4.62
N GLY A 30 4.46 0.38 4.40
CA GLY A 30 5.58 0.97 3.69
C GLY A 30 6.84 0.97 4.56
N VAL A 31 7.91 0.31 4.08
CA VAL A 31 9.23 0.33 4.72
C VAL A 31 10.17 1.18 3.87
N THR A 32 10.83 2.16 4.48
CA THR A 32 11.85 2.99 3.83
C THR A 32 13.21 2.29 3.92
N LEU A 33 13.75 1.85 2.78
CA LEU A 33 15.08 1.25 2.68
C LEU A 33 16.07 2.24 2.07
N LYS A 34 17.17 2.52 2.78
CA LYS A 34 18.31 3.27 2.23
C LYS A 34 19.20 2.30 1.47
N MET A 35 19.53 2.62 0.22
CA MET A 35 20.40 1.81 -0.65
C MET A 35 21.16 2.72 -1.62
N SER A 36 22.25 2.23 -2.20
CA SER A 36 22.99 2.95 -3.24
C SER A 36 22.18 3.05 -4.54
N GLU A 37 22.57 3.97 -5.42
CA GLU A 37 21.94 4.12 -6.74
C GLU A 37 22.05 2.84 -7.59
N GLU A 38 23.20 2.17 -7.54
CA GLU A 38 23.45 0.90 -8.23
C GLU A 38 22.53 -0.21 -7.73
N GLN A 39 22.33 -0.28 -6.40
CA GLN A 39 21.42 -1.23 -5.78
C GLN A 39 19.96 -0.95 -6.18
N ARG A 40 19.55 0.33 -6.23
CA ARG A 40 18.22 0.72 -6.70
C ARG A 40 17.99 0.36 -8.16
N ALA A 41 18.97 0.60 -9.02
CA ALA A 41 18.90 0.23 -10.44
C ALA A 41 18.81 -1.29 -10.61
N LYS A 42 19.59 -2.05 -9.85
CA LYS A 42 19.50 -3.52 -9.81
C LYS A 42 18.12 -3.98 -9.32
N LEU A 43 17.58 -3.37 -8.28
CA LEU A 43 16.27 -3.69 -7.74
C LEU A 43 15.16 -3.47 -8.77
N GLN A 44 15.22 -2.38 -9.53
CA GLN A 44 14.28 -2.12 -10.63
C GLN A 44 14.35 -3.22 -11.70
N ARG A 45 15.55 -3.64 -12.10
CA ARG A 45 15.75 -4.74 -13.08
C ARG A 45 15.23 -6.08 -12.57
N LEU A 46 15.29 -6.32 -11.26
CA LEU A 46 14.86 -7.57 -10.63
C LEU A 46 13.34 -7.66 -10.40
N GLY A 47 12.57 -6.61 -10.65
CA GLY A 47 11.10 -6.59 -10.45
C GLY A 47 10.63 -5.82 -9.21
N GLY A 48 11.50 -5.00 -8.61
CA GLY A 48 11.12 -4.05 -7.57
C GLY A 48 10.59 -4.72 -6.29
N ALA A 49 9.46 -4.23 -5.80
CA ALA A 49 8.88 -4.67 -4.53
C ALA A 49 8.45 -6.15 -4.54
N GLN A 50 8.05 -6.72 -5.69
CA GLN A 50 7.68 -8.14 -5.77
C GLN A 50 8.89 -9.04 -5.50
N TRP A 51 10.04 -8.71 -6.09
CA TRP A 51 11.27 -9.47 -5.87
C TRP A 51 11.73 -9.44 -4.41
N VAL A 52 11.58 -8.30 -3.74
CA VAL A 52 11.90 -8.19 -2.30
C VAL A 52 11.03 -9.13 -1.48
N ARG A 53 9.71 -9.17 -1.76
CA ARG A 53 8.76 -10.06 -1.05
C ARG A 53 9.14 -11.52 -1.24
N ASP A 54 9.37 -11.94 -2.48
CA ASP A 54 9.78 -13.31 -2.78
C ASP A 54 11.08 -13.70 -2.08
N ARG A 55 12.00 -12.75 -1.90
CA ARG A 55 13.26 -13.01 -1.21
C ARG A 55 13.09 -13.12 0.30
N ILE A 56 12.21 -12.31 0.88
CA ILE A 56 11.84 -12.39 2.30
C ILE A 56 11.14 -13.72 2.59
N ASP A 57 10.15 -14.11 1.78
CA ASP A 57 9.39 -15.35 1.97
C ASP A 57 10.26 -16.61 1.86
N LYS A 58 11.34 -16.55 1.05
CA LYS A 58 12.33 -17.63 0.92
C LYS A 58 13.42 -17.61 1.97
N ALA A 59 13.60 -16.50 2.70
CA ALA A 59 14.65 -16.38 3.70
C ALA A 59 14.25 -17.19 4.95
N LYS A 60 15.17 -18.02 5.45
CA LYS A 60 15.00 -18.64 6.76
C LYS A 60 15.27 -17.59 7.83
N SER A 61 14.36 -17.44 8.79
CA SER A 61 14.63 -16.63 9.97
C SER A 61 15.83 -17.20 10.72
N PRO A 62 16.75 -16.37 11.22
CA PRO A 62 17.80 -16.84 12.13
C PRO A 62 17.14 -17.51 13.34
N LYS A 63 17.65 -18.68 13.72
CA LYS A 63 17.25 -19.36 14.95
C LYS A 63 17.85 -18.56 16.11
N GLU A 64 17.00 -18.10 17.02
CA GLU A 64 17.43 -17.61 18.34
C GLU A 64 18.19 -18.69 19.11
#